data_AF-A0A929FD98-F1
#
_entry.id   AF-A0A929FD98-F1
#
_cell.length_a   1.000
_cell.length_b   1.000
_cell.length_c   1.000
_cell.angle_alpha   90.00
_cell.angle_beta   90.00
_cell.angle_gamma   90.00
#
_symmetry.space_group_name_H-M   'P 1'
#
loop_
_entity.id
_entity.type
_entity.pdbx_description
1 polymer ?
#
loop_
_entity_poly.entity_id
_entity_poly.type
_entity_poly.pdbx_seq_one_letter_code
_entity_poly.pdbx_strand_id
1 'polypeptide(L)' 'MPSQPDSDQKAYYVLVSEWGTKTLVAVHATSIQSAEKIARQNAGTKDGWEGIHKIYNAFPMDKG' A
#
# COMPACT_ATOMS: atom_id res chain seq x y z
N MET A 1 -22.07 7.75 -6.49
CA MET A 1 -22.11 7.10 -5.16
C MET A 1 -20.72 6.54 -4.90
N PRO A 2 -20.02 6.91 -3.83
CA PRO A 2 -18.77 6.23 -3.51
C PRO A 2 -19.11 4.80 -3.10
N SER A 3 -18.59 3.84 -3.85
CA SER A 3 -18.73 2.42 -3.57
C SER A 3 -18.32 2.17 -2.12
N GLN A 4 -19.23 1.62 -1.32
CA GLN A 4 -18.93 1.14 0.02
C GLN A 4 -17.66 0.27 -0.08
N PRO A 5 -16.61 0.51 0.71
CA PRO A 5 -15.44 -0.35 0.65
C PRO A 5 -15.89 -1.78 0.95
N ASP A 6 -15.55 -2.71 0.05
CA ASP A 6 -15.79 -4.15 0.23
C ASP A 6 -15.41 -4.53 1.66
N SER A 7 -16.28 -5.28 2.35
CA SER A 7 -16.17 -5.58 3.79
C SER A 7 -14.87 -6.29 4.20
N ASP A 8 -14.05 -6.69 3.23
CA ASP A 8 -12.75 -7.35 3.41
C ASP A 8 -11.53 -6.44 3.12
N GLN A 9 -11.75 -5.17 2.74
CA GLN A 9 -10.65 -4.23 2.51
C GLN A 9 -10.03 -3.78 3.83
N LYS A 10 -8.72 -3.97 3.94
CA LYS A 10 -7.88 -3.49 5.05
C LYS A 10 -7.00 -2.36 4.55
N ALA A 11 -6.58 -1.48 5.45
CA ALA A 11 -5.57 -0.48 5.14
C ALA A 11 -4.17 -1.09 5.32
N TYR A 12 -3.30 -0.87 4.34
CA TYR A 12 -1.90 -1.27 4.35
C TYR A 12 -1.02 -0.04 4.22
N TYR A 13 0.03 0.03 5.01
CA TYR A 13 1.09 0.99 4.81
C TYR A 13 2.19 0.36 3.95
N VAL A 14 2.55 1.06 2.89
CA VAL A 14 3.62 0.67 1.96
C VAL A 14 4.72 1.72 2.02
N LEU A 15 5.94 1.30 2.31
CA LEU A 15 7.12 2.15 2.24
C LEU A 15 7.70 2.07 0.83
N VAL A 16 7.51 3.12 0.04
CA VAL A 16 8.07 3.29 -1.31
C VAL A 16 9.35 4.13 -1.25
N SER A 17 10.28 3.89 -2.15
CA SER A 17 11.46 4.75 -2.31
C SER A 17 11.48 5.39 -3.69
N GLU A 18 11.69 6.69 -3.71
CA GLU A 18 11.73 7.54 -4.90
C GLU A 18 12.81 8.62 -4.68
N TRP A 19 13.75 8.77 -5.61
CA TRP A 19 14.84 9.76 -5.55
C TRP A 19 15.64 9.74 -4.23
N GLY A 20 16.02 8.56 -3.75
CA GLY A 20 16.70 8.38 -2.48
C GLY A 20 15.87 8.71 -1.23
N THR A 21 14.59 9.05 -1.40
CA THR A 21 13.67 9.39 -0.31
C THR A 21 12.67 8.26 -0.09
N LYS A 22 12.42 7.92 1.18
CA LYS A 22 11.44 6.91 1.56
C LYS A 22 10.13 7.56 1.97
N THR A 23 9.06 7.26 1.26
CA THR A 23 7.72 7.78 1.51
C THR A 23 6.81 6.67 2.00
N LEU A 24 6.03 6.96 3.04
CA LEU A 24 5.01 6.04 3.51
C LEU A 24 3.66 6.37 2.88
N VAL A 25 3.07 5.41 2.18
CA VAL A 25 1.74 5.54 1.56
C VAL A 25 0.75 4.57 2.18
N ALA A 26 -0.50 5.00 2.34
CA ALA A 26 -1.59 4.15 2.81
C ALA A 26 -2.42 3.67 1.62
N VAL A 27 -2.69 2.36 1.56
CA VAL A 27 -3.39 1.69 0.46
C VAL A 27 -4.50 0.81 1.03
N HIS A 28 -5.72 0.97 0.54
CA HIS A 28 -6.80 0.04 0.84
C HIS A 28 -6.71 -1.17 -0.10
N ALA A 29 -6.62 -2.36 0.48
CA ALA A 29 -6.48 -3.60 -0.27
C ALA A 29 -7.02 -4.80 0.52
N THR A 30 -7.28 -5.92 -0.16
CA THR A 30 -7.74 -7.16 0.48
C THR A 30 -6.60 -8.04 1.00
N SER A 31 -5.36 -7.77 0.58
CA SER A 31 -4.17 -8.53 0.95
C SER A 31 -2.89 -7.70 0.80
N ILE A 32 -1.78 -8.18 1.36
CA ILE A 32 -0.44 -7.59 1.15
C ILE A 32 -0.07 -7.57 -0.34
N GLN A 33 -0.37 -8.64 -1.08
CA GLN A 33 -0.06 -8.76 -2.51
C GLN A 33 -0.88 -7.76 -3.34
N SER A 34 -2.17 -7.59 -3.01
CA SER A 34 -3.02 -6.58 -3.62
C SER A 34 -2.51 -5.16 -3.32
N ALA A 35 -2.08 -4.90 -2.09
CA ALA A 35 -1.49 -3.61 -1.70
C ALA A 35 -0.19 -3.32 -2.47
N GLU A 36 0.67 -4.32 -2.64
CA GLU A 36 1.90 -4.21 -3.42
C GLU A 36 1.59 -3.83 -4.88
N LYS A 37 0.64 -4.55 -5.50
CA LYS A 37 0.23 -4.28 -6.88
C LYS A 37 -0.27 -2.85 -7.06
N ILE A 38 -1.15 -2.39 -6.16
CA ILE A 38 -1.70 -1.03 -6.20
C ILE A 38 -0.59 0.00 -5.99
N ALA A 39 0.32 -0.21 -5.05
CA ALA A 39 1.44 0.69 -4.81
C ALA A 39 2.38 0.76 -6.03
N ARG A 40 2.67 -0.37 -6.68
CA ARG A 40 3.46 -0.40 -7.93
C ARG A 40 2.77 0.32 -9.07
N GLN A 41 1.45 0.18 -9.21
CA GLN A 41 0.70 0.89 -10.26
C GLN A 41 0.72 2.42 -10.07
N ASN A 42 0.71 2.90 -8.83
CA ASN A 42 0.67 4.34 -8.53
C ASN A 42 2.05 5.00 -8.43
N ALA A 43 3.04 4.32 -7.84
CA ALA A 43 4.39 4.86 -7.64
C ALA A 43 5.38 4.38 -8.71
N GLY A 44 5.24 3.14 -9.19
CA GLY A 44 6.16 2.53 -10.17
C GLY A 44 6.10 3.13 -11.58
N THR A 45 5.26 4.14 -11.81
CA THR A 45 5.15 4.88 -13.07
C THR A 45 5.78 6.27 -12.99
N LYS A 46 6.32 6.67 -11.84
CA LYS A 46 6.98 7.96 -11.64
C LYS A 46 8.48 7.86 -11.92
N ASP A 47 9.04 8.91 -12.52
CA ASP A 47 10.49 9.03 -12.65
C ASP A 47 11.15 9.01 -11.26
N GLY A 48 12.26 8.29 -11.16
CA GLY A 48 13.02 8.11 -9.92
C GLY A 48 12.46 7.07 -8.96
N TRP A 49 11.48 6.26 -9.36
CA TRP A 49 11.04 5.11 -8.57
C TRP A 49 12.16 4.07 -8.40
N GLU A 50 12.39 3.65 -7.16
CA GLU A 50 13.45 2.70 -6.81
C GLU A 50 12.88 1.36 -6.32
N GLY A 51 11.69 1.36 -5.71
CA GLY A 51 11.13 0.12 -5.18
C GLY A 51 10.07 0.27 -4.09
N ILE A 52 9.56 -0.89 -3.66
CA ILE A 52 8.84 -1.06 -2.41
C ILE A 52 9.79 -1.76 -1.42
N HIS A 53 9.96 -1.20 -0.23
CA HIS A 53 10.83 -1.75 0.80
C HIS A 53 10.10 -2.60 1.82
N LYS A 54 8.91 -2.16 2.24
CA LYS A 54 8.15 -2.82 3.31
C LYS A 54 6.67 -2.58 3.12
N ILE A 55 5.88 -3.60 3.43
CA ILE A 55 4.42 -3.52 3.49
C ILE A 55 3.99 -4.04 4.85
N TYR A 56 3.10 -3.32 5.52
CA TYR A 56 2.52 -3.75 6.78
C TYR A 56 1.04 -3.41 6.82
N ASN A 57 0.25 -4.29 7.45
CA ASN A 57 -1.16 -4.02 7.69
C ASN A 57 -1.25 -2.89 8.74
N ALA A 58 -1.96 -1.81 8.41
CA ALA A 58 -2.13 -0.64 9.27
C ALA A 58 -2.97 -0.98 10.51
N PHE A 59 -3.88 -1.93 10.36
CA PHE A 59 -4.70 -2.46 11.43
C PHE A 59 -4.48 -3.96 11.48
N PRO A 60 -3.38 -4.43 12.11
CA PRO A 60 -3.28 -5.83 12.46
C PRO A 60 -4.43 -6.07 13.43
N MET A 61 -5.57 -6.59 12.94
CA MET A 61 -6.67 -6.94 13.82
C MET A 61 -6.10 -7.76 14.96
N ASP A 62 -6.34 -7.27 16.18
CA ASP A 62 -5.93 -7.86 17.42
C ASP A 62 -6.08 -9.38 17.35
N LYS A 63 -5.05 -10.08 17.81
CA LYS A 63 -5.18 -11.50 18.15
C LYS A 63 -6.25 -11.60 19.25
N GLY A 64 -7.50 -11.80 18.86
CA GLY A 64 -8.55 -12.37 19.69
C GLY A 64 -8.41 -13.89 19.72
#